data_AF-A0A1H0CP33-F1
#
_entry.id   AF-A0A1H0CP33-F1
#
_cell.length_a   1.000
_cell.length_b   1.000
_cell.length_c   1.000
_cell.angle_alpha   90.00
_cell.angle_beta   90.00
_cell.angle_gamma   90.00
#
_symmetry.space_group_name_H-M   'P 1'
#
loop_
_entity.id
_entity.type
_entity.pdbx_description
1 polymer ?
#
loop_
_entity_poly.entity_id
_entity_poly.type
_entity_poly.pdbx_seq_one_letter_code
_entity_poly.pdbx_strand_id
1 'polypeptide(L)' 'MTSTEPSTIAELIKDCAELPDSLRSSSAGVPQQRAAAPWRVSEANTAQVRDMDDYGC' A
#
# COMPACT_ATOMS: atom_id res chain seq x y z
N MET A 1 -5.02 -4.37 21.58
CA MET A 1 -3.57 -4.04 21.67
C MET A 1 -3.47 -2.60 22.11
N THR A 2 -2.90 -2.31 23.27
CA THR A 2 -2.67 -0.95 23.77
C THR A 2 -1.22 -0.59 23.46
N SER A 3 -0.97 -0.08 22.25
CA SER A 3 0.35 0.48 21.95
C SER A 3 0.45 1.84 22.65
N THR A 4 1.54 2.04 23.40
CA THR A 4 1.84 3.32 24.06
C THR A 4 2.41 4.27 23.01
N GLU A 5 2.04 5.55 23.08
CA GLU A 5 2.57 6.57 22.16
C GLU A 5 4.11 6.62 22.22
N PRO A 6 4.81 6.55 21.07
CA PRO A 6 6.27 6.58 21.03
C PRO A 6 6.79 7.97 21.42
N SER A 7 7.82 7.99 22.25
CA SER A 7 8.42 9.23 22.76
C SER A 7 9.53 9.77 21.86
N THR A 8 10.01 8.94 20.92
CA THR A 8 11.05 9.29 19.96
C THR A 8 10.74 8.77 18.55
N ILE A 9 11.34 9.41 17.54
CA ILE A 9 11.26 8.92 16.15
C ILE A 9 11.84 7.52 15.98
N ALA A 10 12.86 7.16 16.78
CA ALA A 10 13.48 5.85 16.73
C ALA A 10 12.53 4.75 17.23
N GLU A 11 11.76 5.02 18.29
CA GLU A 11 10.70 4.13 18.78
C GLU A 11 9.58 3.99 17.75
N LEU A 12 9.13 5.09 17.15
CA LEU A 12 8.13 5.04 16.09
C LEU A 12 8.60 4.19 14.90
N ILE A 13 9.86 4.37 14.47
CA ILE A 13 10.44 3.56 13.39
C ILE A 13 10.47 2.08 13.79
N LYS A 14 10.87 1.76 15.02
CA LYS A 14 10.93 0.38 15.50
C LYS A 14 9.55 -0.27 15.46
N ASP A 15 8.53 0.40 15.99
CA ASP A 15 7.17 -0.12 16.05
C ASP A 15 6.58 -0.33 14.65
N CYS A 16 6.88 0.55 13.69
CA CYS A 16 6.40 0.43 12.32
C CYS A 16 7.22 -0.53 11.44
N ALA A 17 8.52 -0.71 11.71
CA ALA A 17 9.42 -1.54 10.91
C ALA A 17 9.50 -2.99 11.40
N GLU A 18 8.99 -3.29 12.60
CA GLU A 18 8.96 -4.64 13.14
C GLU A 18 7.94 -5.52 12.40
N LEU A 19 8.39 -6.15 11.32
CA LEU A 19 7.65 -7.20 10.65
C LEU A 19 7.82 -8.54 11.40
N PRO A 20 6.73 -9.26 11.71
CA PRO A 20 6.78 -10.64 12.20
C PRO A 20 7.64 -11.53 11.31
N ASP A 21 8.38 -12.48 11.90
CA ASP A 21 9.29 -13.37 11.16
C ASP A 21 8.57 -14.22 10.10
N SER A 22 7.28 -14.51 10.29
CA SER A 22 6.45 -15.20 9.29
C SER A 22 6.17 -14.37 8.03
N LEU A 23 6.27 -13.03 8.13
CA LEU A 23 6.11 -12.10 7.01
C LEU A 23 7.44 -11.67 6.39
N ARG A 24 8.55 -11.87 7.11
CA ARG A 24 9.91 -11.71 6.58
C ARG A 24 10.16 -12.84 5.58
N SER A 25 9.76 -12.60 4.34
CA SER A 25 9.88 -13.55 3.26
C SER A 25 11.34 -14.01 3.14
N SER A 26 11.59 -15.31 3.34
CA SER A 26 12.78 -15.92 2.78
C SER A 26 12.71 -15.68 1.27
N SER A 27 13.79 -15.14 0.69
CA SER A 27 13.88 -14.71 -0.72
C SER A 27 13.40 -15.76 -1.74
N ALA A 28 13.17 -17.00 -1.33
CA ALA A 28 12.73 -18.12 -2.16
C ALA A 28 11.26 -18.07 -2.65
N GLY A 29 10.42 -17.12 -2.20
CA GLY A 29 8.97 -17.13 -2.49
C GLY A 29 8.38 -15.85 -3.10
N VAL A 30 9.15 -14.79 -3.32
CA VAL A 30 8.61 -13.53 -3.86
C VAL A 30 8.33 -13.71 -5.36
N PRO A 31 7.09 -13.54 -5.84
CA PRO A 31 6.79 -13.62 -7.26
C PRO A 31 7.64 -12.62 -8.04
N GLN A 32 8.23 -13.06 -9.14
CA GLN A 32 9.02 -12.18 -9.98
C GLN A 32 8.15 -11.03 -10.51
N GLN A 33 8.67 -9.81 -10.41
CA GLN A 33 7.98 -8.62 -10.94
C GLN A 33 7.73 -8.83 -12.43
N ARG A 34 6.46 -8.74 -12.83
CA ARG A 34 6.07 -8.80 -14.24
C ARG A 34 6.21 -7.43 -14.87
N ALA A 35 6.56 -7.40 -16.16
CA ALA A 35 6.45 -6.19 -16.95
C ALA A 35 4.98 -5.75 -16.99
N ALA A 36 4.71 -4.51 -16.57
CA ALA A 36 3.38 -3.94 -16.69
C ALA A 36 3.06 -3.67 -18.16
N ALA A 37 1.84 -3.97 -18.58
CA ALA A 37 1.35 -3.49 -19.86
C ALA A 37 1.27 -1.95 -19.84
N PRO A 38 1.48 -1.27 -20.99
CA PRO A 38 1.26 0.16 -21.07
C PRO A 38 -0.16 0.52 -20.63
N TRP A 39 -0.27 1.53 -19.75
CA TRP A 39 -1.57 1.95 -19.25
C TRP A 39 -2.43 2.52 -20.39
N ARG A 40 -3.69 2.10 -20.44
CA ARG A 40 -4.69 2.61 -21.39
C ARG A 40 -5.96 2.93 -20.62
N VAL A 41 -6.49 4.13 -20.87
CA VAL A 41 -7.80 4.54 -20.39
C VAL A 41 -8.78 4.36 -21.54
N SER A 42 -9.83 3.59 -21.29
CA SER A 42 -10.92 3.39 -22.25
C SER A 42 -12.14 4.22 -21.85
N GLU A 43 -13.08 4.38 -22.77
CA GLU A 43 -14.39 4.97 -22.47
C GLU A 43 -15.11 4.29 -21.31
N ALA A 44 -14.92 2.97 -21.13
CA ALA A 44 -15.48 2.24 -20.00
C ALA A 44 -14.87 2.69 -18.67
N ASN A 45 -13.58 3.06 -18.64
CA ASN A 45 -12.94 3.61 -17.45
C ASN A 45 -13.47 5.01 -17.14
N THR A 46 -13.59 5.86 -18.17
CA THR A 46 -14.13 7.22 -18.02
C THR A 46 -15.60 7.20 -17.55
N ALA A 47 -16.40 6.24 -18.03
CA ALA A 47 -17.79 6.09 -17.61
C ALA A 47 -17.95 5.77 -16.12
N GLN A 48 -16.96 5.14 -15.47
CA GLN A 48 -17.03 4.79 -14.04
C GLN A 48 -17.00 5.99 -13.11
N VAL A 49 -16.47 7.13 -13.57
CA VAL A 49 -16.24 8.32 -12.75
C VAL A 49 -17.00 9.54 -13.27
N ARG A 50 -17.79 9.37 -14.34
CA ARG A 50 -18.44 10.47 -15.07
C ARG A 50 -19.40 11.30 -14.21
N ASP A 51 -20.08 10.66 -13.26
CA ASP A 51 -21.08 11.29 -12.40
C ASP A 51 -20.58 11.40 -10.94
N MET A 52 -19.27 11.24 -10.73
CA MET A 52 -18.62 11.32 -9.42
C MET A 52 -18.04 12.72 -9.23
N ASP A 53 -18.89 13.73 -9.39
CA ASP A 53 -18.54 15.15 -9.30
C ASP A 53 -18.43 15.64 -7.83
N ASP A 54 -18.98 14.88 -6.88
CA ASP A 54 -18.92 15.18 -5.46
C ASP A 54 -17.61 14.69 -4.84
N TYR A 55 -16.55 15.48 -5.01
CA TYR A 55 -15.47 15.56 -4.05
C TYR A 55 -15.73 16.77 -3.16
N GLY A 56 -16.58 16.57 -2.14
CA GLY A 56 -17.05 17.64 -1.26
C GLY A 56 -15.94 18.61 -0.83
N CYS A 57 -16.21 19.90 -0.99
CA CYS A 57 -15.38 21.03 -0.55
C CYS A 57 -15.60 21.37 0.93
#